data_AF-A0A7Z9N4F6-F1
#
_entry.id   AF-A0A7Z9N4F6-F1
#
_cell.length_a   1.000
_cell.length_b   1.000
_cell.length_c   1.000
_cell.angle_alpha   90.00
_cell.angle_beta   90.00
_cell.angle_gamma   90.00
#
_symmetry.space_group_name_H-M   'P 1'
#
loop_
_entity.id
_entity.type
_entity.pdbx_description
1 polymer ?
#
loop_
_entity_poly.entity_id
_entity_poly.type
_entity_poly.pdbx_seq_one_letter_code
_entity_poly.pdbx_strand_id
1 'polypeptide(L)'
;MKQQVRQILRKTRGASLAEFAVVVALMAALAASAAPKFSAMTEGTKDKKSEEEMDKLLKAARGFYNEKSQPIGETAISEGRGRFPGQEKFNIGVGGYATEFEVFQVIGGFDIEDPFNHYQSAEAENWVSVFGIDNPDAPIPPDAAAVSDDIAAGCVSCHSGEETCCTGAVEWLDLFGANPVRSPYQDGHYMYVVIPGSGTGSQATAPRLFLADLENPAEIMQFFMP
;
A
#
# COMPACT_ATOMS: atom_id res chain seq x y z
N MET A 1 30.83 -22.56 76.31
CA MET A 1 30.42 -21.62 75.23
C MET A 1 31.28 -21.94 74.02
N LYS A 2 30.83 -22.24 72.80
CA LYS A 2 29.52 -22.16 72.13
C LYS A 2 29.44 -23.31 71.11
N GLN A 3 28.34 -24.05 71.21
CA GLN A 3 27.61 -24.81 70.19
C GLN A 3 28.36 -25.25 68.92
N GLN A 4 28.51 -26.57 68.78
CA GLN A 4 28.52 -27.24 67.49
C GLN A 4 27.37 -26.70 66.63
N VAL A 5 27.70 -25.95 65.57
CA VAL A 5 26.74 -25.57 64.54
C VAL A 5 26.37 -26.86 63.79
N ARG A 6 25.42 -27.61 64.34
CA ARG A 6 24.67 -28.59 63.56
C ARG A 6 23.95 -27.76 62.48
N GLN A 7 24.51 -27.74 61.28
CA GLN A 7 23.78 -27.34 60.09
C GLN A 7 22.54 -28.24 60.00
N ILE A 8 21.42 -27.74 60.52
CA ILE A 8 20.10 -28.24 60.20
C ILE A 8 19.89 -27.84 58.74
N LEU A 9 20.51 -28.57 57.82
CA LEU A 9 20.07 -28.61 56.42
C LEU A 9 18.69 -29.25 56.48
N ARG A 10 17.68 -28.40 56.68
CA ARG A 10 16.27 -28.78 56.59
C ARG A 10 16.12 -29.39 55.19
N LYS A 11 15.95 -30.72 55.11
CA LYS A 11 15.60 -31.39 53.85
C LYS A 11 14.27 -30.80 53.37
N THR A 12 14.33 -29.76 52.54
CA THR A 12 13.22 -29.37 51.68
C THR A 12 13.14 -30.46 50.62
N ARG A 13 12.31 -31.49 50.89
CA ARG A 13 11.95 -32.50 49.89
C ARG A 13 11.57 -31.76 48.61
N GLY A 14 12.24 -32.10 47.51
CA GLY A 14 12.28 -31.32 46.26
C GLY A 14 10.93 -31.14 45.55
N ALA A 15 10.10 -30.22 46.05
CA ALA A 15 8.88 -29.77 45.38
C ALA A 15 9.13 -28.51 44.53
N SER A 16 10.02 -27.59 44.95
CA SER A 16 10.15 -26.28 44.29
C SER A 16 10.72 -26.34 42.86
N LEU A 17 11.70 -27.20 42.59
CA LEU A 17 12.29 -27.31 41.26
C LEU A 17 11.32 -27.99 40.28
N ALA A 18 10.62 -29.03 40.74
CA ALA A 18 9.66 -29.75 39.92
C ALA A 18 8.42 -28.89 39.64
N GLU A 19 7.91 -28.17 40.64
CA GLU A 19 6.80 -27.22 40.46
C GLU A 19 7.18 -26.07 39.54
N PHE A 20 8.39 -25.49 39.71
CA PHE A 20 8.88 -24.46 38.80
C PHE A 20 9.04 -25.01 37.38
N ALA A 21 9.61 -26.20 37.21
CA ALA A 21 9.75 -26.85 35.91
C ALA A 21 8.38 -27.15 35.26
N VAL A 22 7.38 -27.57 36.04
CA VAL A 22 6.03 -27.83 35.52
C VAL A 22 5.34 -26.53 35.11
N VAL A 23 5.46 -25.46 35.89
CA VAL A 23 4.91 -24.15 35.51
C VAL A 23 5.60 -23.59 34.27
N VAL A 24 6.93 -23.67 34.20
CA VAL A 24 7.70 -23.24 33.02
C VAL A 24 7.34 -24.09 31.81
N ALA A 25 7.22 -25.41 31.95
CA ALA A 25 6.82 -26.31 30.86
C ALA A 25 5.39 -26.03 30.37
N LEU A 26 4.45 -25.78 31.28
CA LEU A 26 3.08 -25.41 30.93
C LEU A 26 3.01 -24.05 30.24
N MET A 27 3.73 -23.04 30.76
CA MET A 27 3.81 -21.72 30.13
C MET A 27 4.50 -21.80 28.76
N ALA A 28 5.54 -22.62 28.62
CA ALA A 28 6.20 -22.84 27.34
C ALA A 28 5.27 -23.52 26.33
N ALA A 29 4.49 -24.53 26.74
CA ALA A 29 3.53 -25.20 25.88
C ALA A 29 2.36 -24.28 25.48
N LEU A 30 1.86 -23.46 26.41
CA LEU A 30 0.82 -22.47 26.12
C LEU A 30 1.35 -21.34 25.23
N ALA A 31 2.56 -20.85 25.46
CA ALA A 31 3.20 -19.86 24.59
C ALA A 31 3.44 -20.40 23.18
N ALA A 32 3.94 -21.64 23.06
CA ALA A 32 4.18 -22.29 21.77
C ALA A 32 2.88 -22.51 20.98
N SER A 33 1.78 -22.88 21.65
CA SER A 33 0.47 -23.06 21.00
C SER A 33 -0.27 -21.75 20.72
N ALA A 34 0.00 -20.68 21.46
CA ALA A 34 -0.59 -19.37 21.24
C ALA A 34 0.15 -18.56 20.15
N ALA A 35 1.45 -18.78 19.96
CA ALA A 35 2.27 -18.09 18.96
C ALA A 35 1.65 -18.04 17.54
N PRO A 36 1.21 -19.16 16.93
CA PRO A 36 0.60 -19.10 15.59
C PRO A 36 -0.71 -18.29 15.56
N LYS A 37 -1.52 -18.35 16.64
CA LYS A 37 -2.77 -17.58 16.73
C LYS A 37 -2.52 -16.08 16.92
N PHE A 38 -1.52 -15.72 17.73
CA PHE A 38 -1.12 -14.33 17.87
C PHE A 38 -0.54 -13.78 16.57
N SER A 39 0.26 -14.58 15.84
CA SER A 39 0.78 -14.20 14.53
C SER A 39 -0.34 -13.91 13.53
N ALA A 40 -1.29 -14.84 13.36
CA ALA A 40 -2.43 -14.66 12.46
C ALA A 40 -3.32 -13.47 12.88
N MET A 41 -3.50 -13.25 14.19
CA MET A 41 -4.25 -12.09 14.70
C MET A 41 -3.54 -10.76 14.40
N THR A 42 -2.21 -10.72 14.52
CA THR A 42 -1.43 -9.52 14.19
C THR A 42 -1.41 -9.23 12.70
N GLU A 43 -1.36 -10.26 11.85
CA GLU A 43 -1.40 -10.16 10.40
C GLU A 43 -2.75 -9.60 9.93
N GLY A 44 -3.87 -10.19 10.37
CA GLY A 44 -5.20 -9.66 10.05
C GLY A 44 -5.51 -8.27 10.64
N THR A 45 -4.69 -7.78 11.57
CA THR A 45 -4.75 -6.38 12.04
C THR A 45 -4.00 -5.44 11.08
N LYS A 46 -2.89 -5.90 10.50
CA LYS A 46 -2.16 -5.16 9.47
C LYS A 46 -2.96 -5.06 8.18
N ASP A 47 -3.62 -6.14 7.75
CA ASP A 47 -4.48 -6.12 6.56
C ASP A 47 -5.55 -5.04 6.68
N LYS A 48 -6.33 -5.07 7.77
CA LYS A 48 -7.37 -4.06 8.03
C LYS A 48 -6.82 -2.66 8.09
N LYS A 49 -5.64 -2.47 8.69
CA LYS A 49 -5.02 -1.16 8.74
C LYS A 49 -4.58 -0.71 7.34
N SER A 50 -4.06 -1.60 6.50
CA SER A 50 -3.69 -1.25 5.14
C SER A 50 -4.93 -0.90 4.30
N GLU A 51 -6.00 -1.67 4.44
CA GLU A 51 -7.31 -1.38 3.84
C GLU A 51 -7.85 0.00 4.27
N GLU A 52 -7.75 0.34 5.56
CA GLU A 52 -8.19 1.64 6.09
C GLU A 52 -7.39 2.83 5.54
N GLU A 53 -6.07 2.68 5.38
CA GLU A 53 -5.23 3.72 4.77
C GLU A 53 -5.50 3.84 3.26
N MET A 54 -5.68 2.71 2.56
CA MET A 54 -6.08 2.71 1.14
C MET A 54 -7.45 3.32 0.91
N ASP A 55 -8.40 3.12 1.82
CA ASP A 55 -9.70 3.78 1.79
C ASP A 55 -9.58 5.31 1.85
N LYS A 56 -8.58 5.83 2.58
CA LYS A 56 -8.29 7.28 2.61
C LYS A 56 -7.72 7.74 1.28
N LEU A 57 -6.77 6.99 0.70
CA LEU A 57 -6.24 7.27 -0.64
C LEU A 57 -7.37 7.30 -1.69
N LEU A 58 -8.26 6.31 -1.66
CA LEU A 58 -9.39 6.23 -2.58
C LEU A 58 -10.36 7.41 -2.41
N LYS A 59 -10.65 7.81 -1.17
CA LYS A 59 -11.49 9.00 -0.88
C LYS A 59 -10.83 10.29 -1.36
N ALA A 60 -9.52 10.44 -1.16
CA ALA A 60 -8.77 11.59 -1.64
C ALA A 60 -8.78 11.66 -3.18
N ALA A 61 -8.51 10.54 -3.86
CA ALA A 61 -8.58 10.46 -5.32
C ALA A 61 -9.98 10.75 -5.88
N ARG A 62 -11.04 10.27 -5.23
CA ARG A 62 -12.43 10.60 -5.58
C ARG A 62 -12.70 12.10 -5.46
N GLY A 63 -12.22 12.71 -4.38
CA GLY A 63 -12.30 14.15 -4.16
C GLY A 63 -11.60 14.92 -5.28
N PHE A 64 -10.36 14.55 -5.58
CA PHE A 64 -9.56 15.13 -6.66
C PHE A 64 -10.25 15.02 -8.01
N TYR A 65 -10.71 13.82 -8.39
CA TYR A 65 -11.42 13.61 -9.65
C TYR A 65 -12.66 14.52 -9.77
N ASN A 66 -13.46 14.61 -8.71
CA ASN A 66 -14.65 15.46 -8.69
C ASN A 66 -14.29 16.94 -8.80
N GLU A 67 -13.26 17.40 -8.10
CA GLU A 67 -12.77 18.77 -8.18
C GLU A 67 -12.30 19.11 -9.60
N LYS A 68 -11.51 18.25 -10.23
CA LYS A 68 -11.03 18.43 -11.60
C LYS A 68 -12.13 18.33 -12.65
N SER A 69 -13.19 17.58 -12.37
CA SER A 69 -14.37 17.48 -13.23
C SER A 69 -15.25 18.74 -13.17
N GLN A 70 -15.21 19.50 -12.09
CA GLN A 70 -16.06 20.67 -11.91
C GLN A 70 -15.62 21.87 -12.77
N PRO A 71 -16.58 22.69 -13.24
CA PRO A 71 -16.28 23.94 -13.93
C PRO A 71 -15.63 24.95 -12.96
N ILE A 72 -14.40 25.39 -13.25
CA ILE A 72 -13.67 26.39 -12.45
C ILE A 72 -14.08 27.79 -12.89
N GLY A 73 -15.26 28.24 -12.46
CA GLY A 73 -15.74 29.62 -12.72
C GLY A 73 -15.81 30.02 -14.20
N GLU A 74 -16.02 31.30 -14.48
CA GLU A 74 -16.10 31.82 -15.86
C GLU A 74 -14.72 32.06 -16.52
N THR A 75 -13.62 32.04 -15.74
CA THR A 75 -12.30 32.52 -16.17
C THR A 75 -11.23 31.43 -16.37
N ALA A 76 -11.46 30.19 -15.96
CA ALA A 76 -10.50 29.10 -16.11
C ALA A 76 -11.07 27.93 -16.94
N ILE A 77 -10.25 27.36 -17.81
CA ILE A 77 -10.61 26.18 -18.59
C ILE A 77 -10.70 25.00 -17.61
N SER A 78 -11.91 24.55 -17.33
CA SER A 78 -12.15 23.31 -16.57
C SER A 78 -11.66 22.11 -17.36
N GLU A 79 -11.01 21.18 -16.68
CA GLU A 79 -10.62 19.89 -17.27
C GLU A 79 -11.86 19.05 -17.65
N GLY A 80 -13.01 19.33 -17.01
CA GLY A 80 -14.38 19.01 -17.43
C GLY A 80 -14.78 17.53 -17.48
N ARG A 81 -13.80 16.63 -17.49
CA ARG A 81 -13.98 15.17 -17.50
C ARG A 81 -13.34 14.49 -16.30
N GLY A 82 -12.68 15.27 -15.44
CA GLY A 82 -11.91 14.77 -14.32
C GLY A 82 -10.67 14.00 -14.76
N ARG A 83 -9.72 13.90 -13.84
CA ARG A 83 -8.51 13.08 -13.97
C ARG A 83 -8.10 12.61 -12.58
N PHE A 84 -7.23 11.61 -12.52
CA PHE A 84 -6.63 11.17 -11.25
C PHE A 84 -5.26 11.83 -11.03
N PRO A 85 -4.72 11.77 -9.80
CA PRO A 85 -3.36 12.22 -9.53
C PRO A 85 -2.32 11.54 -10.44
N GLY A 86 -1.34 12.30 -10.91
CA GLY A 86 -0.30 11.86 -11.84
C GLY A 86 -0.78 11.68 -13.28
N GLN A 87 -2.09 11.79 -13.52
CA GLN A 87 -2.65 11.74 -14.86
C GLN A 87 -2.58 13.12 -15.48
N GLU A 88 -2.04 13.24 -16.69
CA GLU A 88 -2.00 14.52 -17.39
C GLU A 88 -3.40 14.91 -17.92
N LYS A 89 -4.14 13.93 -18.44
CA LYS A 89 -5.47 14.10 -18.99
C LYS A 89 -6.25 12.80 -18.89
N PHE A 90 -7.59 12.89 -18.87
CA PHE A 90 -8.48 11.73 -18.73
C PHE A 90 -8.17 10.53 -19.66
N ASN A 91 -7.58 10.75 -20.83
CA ASN A 91 -7.27 9.74 -21.85
C ASN A 91 -5.80 9.32 -21.90
N ILE A 92 -4.97 9.73 -20.93
CA ILE A 92 -3.57 9.34 -20.79
C ILE A 92 -3.47 8.46 -19.55
N GLY A 93 -2.89 7.26 -19.67
CA GLY A 93 -2.75 6.34 -18.54
C GLY A 93 -1.60 6.72 -17.61
N VAL A 94 -1.57 6.12 -16.42
CA VAL A 94 -0.45 6.18 -15.48
C VAL A 94 -0.02 4.74 -15.16
N GLY A 95 1.26 4.45 -15.27
CA GLY A 95 1.81 3.09 -15.18
C GLY A 95 1.86 2.37 -16.53
N GLY A 96 2.17 1.07 -16.49
CA GLY A 96 2.49 0.25 -17.65
C GLY A 96 1.27 -0.39 -18.35
N TYR A 97 0.08 -0.33 -17.76
CA TYR A 97 -1.09 -1.03 -18.29
C TYR A 97 -2.01 -0.12 -19.12
N ALA A 98 -2.47 -0.64 -20.25
CA ALA A 98 -3.38 0.05 -21.15
C ALA A 98 -4.85 -0.29 -20.87
N THR A 99 -5.11 -1.48 -20.32
CA THR A 99 -6.47 -1.97 -20.07
C THR A 99 -6.60 -2.62 -18.69
N GLU A 100 -7.82 -2.64 -18.14
CA GLU A 100 -8.09 -3.37 -16.90
C GLU A 100 -7.82 -4.86 -17.00
N PHE A 101 -8.00 -5.43 -18.20
CA PHE A 101 -7.80 -6.85 -18.40
C PHE A 101 -6.37 -7.26 -18.09
N GLU A 102 -5.40 -6.42 -18.47
CA GLU A 102 -3.97 -6.66 -18.18
C GLU A 102 -3.72 -6.64 -16.66
N VAL A 103 -4.27 -5.65 -15.94
CA VAL A 103 -4.16 -5.55 -14.48
C VAL A 103 -4.76 -6.79 -13.80
N PHE A 104 -5.97 -7.18 -14.17
CA PHE A 104 -6.64 -8.35 -13.58
C PHE A 104 -6.00 -9.67 -13.97
N GLN A 105 -5.36 -9.76 -15.14
CA GLN A 105 -4.64 -10.96 -15.55
C GLN A 105 -3.44 -11.19 -14.64
N VAL A 106 -2.64 -10.15 -14.43
CA VAL A 106 -1.42 -10.17 -13.59
C VAL A 106 -1.75 -10.44 -12.13
N ILE A 107 -2.79 -9.80 -11.59
CA ILE A 107 -3.22 -9.97 -10.20
C ILE A 107 -3.96 -11.30 -9.98
N GLY A 108 -4.80 -11.71 -10.92
CA GLY A 108 -5.64 -12.90 -10.79
C GLY A 108 -4.89 -14.23 -10.89
N GLY A 109 -3.62 -14.20 -11.31
CA GLY A 109 -2.75 -15.38 -11.36
C GLY A 109 -3.18 -16.46 -12.35
N PHE A 110 -4.00 -16.12 -13.34
CA PHE A 110 -4.46 -17.08 -14.34
C PHE A 110 -3.38 -17.32 -15.40
N ASP A 111 -2.70 -18.46 -15.30
CA ASP A 111 -1.76 -18.99 -16.32
C ASP A 111 -0.57 -18.08 -16.64
N ILE A 112 -0.02 -17.44 -15.59
CA ILE A 112 1.16 -16.57 -15.66
C ILE A 112 2.28 -17.06 -14.74
N GLU A 113 3.51 -16.90 -15.20
CA GLU A 113 4.73 -17.42 -14.56
C GLU A 113 5.06 -16.69 -13.24
N ASP A 114 4.75 -15.39 -13.17
CA ASP A 114 4.96 -14.54 -12.00
C ASP A 114 3.70 -13.71 -11.68
N PRO A 115 2.73 -14.26 -10.92
CA PRO A 115 1.54 -13.52 -10.51
C PRO A 115 1.91 -12.40 -9.52
N PHE A 116 1.25 -11.25 -9.61
CA PHE A 116 1.57 -10.12 -8.75
C PHE A 116 0.93 -10.22 -7.36
N ASN A 117 1.46 -11.13 -6.55
CA ASN A 117 0.99 -11.47 -5.20
C ASN A 117 2.08 -11.34 -4.12
N HIS A 118 3.22 -10.76 -4.45
CA HIS A 118 4.34 -10.56 -3.54
C HIS A 118 5.20 -9.37 -3.98
N TYR A 119 5.88 -8.77 -3.00
CA TYR A 119 6.66 -7.52 -3.15
C TYR A 119 7.90 -7.60 -4.06
N GLN A 120 8.32 -8.80 -4.49
CA GLN A 120 9.50 -8.99 -5.35
C GLN A 120 9.16 -9.27 -6.82
N SER A 121 7.87 -9.29 -7.17
CA SER A 121 7.46 -9.54 -8.55
C SER A 121 7.90 -8.40 -9.47
N ALA A 122 8.41 -8.76 -10.65
CA ALA A 122 8.84 -7.79 -11.65
C ALA A 122 7.68 -6.91 -12.15
N GLU A 123 6.44 -7.34 -11.94
CA GLU A 123 5.24 -6.58 -12.30
C GLU A 123 5.13 -5.24 -11.58
N ALA A 124 5.82 -5.06 -10.44
CA ALA A 124 5.89 -3.77 -9.74
C ALA A 124 6.42 -2.62 -10.62
N GLU A 125 7.23 -2.90 -11.65
CA GLU A 125 7.73 -1.90 -12.60
C GLU A 125 6.62 -1.23 -13.42
N ASN A 126 5.49 -1.91 -13.59
CA ASN A 126 4.32 -1.36 -14.28
C ASN A 126 3.47 -0.47 -13.38
N TRP A 127 3.79 -0.37 -12.09
CA TRP A 127 3.07 0.44 -11.10
C TRP A 127 3.88 1.68 -10.72
N VAL A 128 3.13 2.69 -10.28
CA VAL A 128 3.68 3.98 -9.90
C VAL A 128 3.52 4.19 -8.40
N SER A 129 4.57 4.69 -7.74
CA SER A 129 4.55 5.03 -6.32
C SER A 129 3.55 6.15 -6.02
N VAL A 130 2.71 5.99 -4.99
CA VAL A 130 1.75 7.03 -4.57
C VAL A 130 2.47 8.27 -4.03
N PHE A 131 3.52 8.10 -3.22
CA PHE A 131 4.20 9.21 -2.53
C PHE A 131 5.65 9.43 -2.98
N GLY A 132 6.08 8.81 -4.07
CA GLY A 132 7.47 8.82 -4.53
C GLY A 132 8.28 7.65 -3.96
N ILE A 133 9.33 7.20 -4.63
CA ILE A 133 10.26 6.16 -4.12
C ILE A 133 11.29 6.74 -3.15
N ASP A 134 11.60 8.04 -3.30
CA ASP A 134 12.60 8.76 -2.50
C ASP A 134 12.00 9.47 -1.27
N ASN A 135 10.73 9.23 -0.94
CA ASN A 135 10.07 9.90 0.17
C ASN A 135 10.46 9.29 1.53
N PRO A 136 11.11 10.03 2.45
CA PRO A 136 11.59 9.48 3.72
C PRO A 136 10.46 9.08 4.67
N ASP A 137 9.26 9.65 4.53
CA ASP A 137 8.12 9.38 5.40
C ASP A 137 7.27 8.18 4.90
N ALA A 138 7.48 7.77 3.64
CA ALA A 138 6.92 6.56 3.03
C ALA A 138 7.96 5.88 2.11
N PRO A 139 9.07 5.36 2.67
CA PRO A 139 10.16 4.84 1.87
C PRO A 139 9.79 3.50 1.25
N ILE A 140 10.26 3.27 0.02
CA ILE A 140 10.19 1.94 -0.60
C ILE A 140 11.09 0.96 0.18
N PRO A 141 10.67 -0.31 0.37
CA PRO A 141 11.52 -1.32 0.98
C PRO A 141 12.77 -1.58 0.12
N PRO A 142 13.95 -1.76 0.74
CA PRO A 142 15.21 -1.88 0.00
C PRO A 142 15.32 -3.13 -0.87
N ASP A 143 14.57 -4.19 -0.52
CA ASP A 143 14.56 -5.48 -1.22
C ASP A 143 13.29 -5.69 -2.06
N ALA A 144 12.48 -4.64 -2.23
CA ALA A 144 11.29 -4.66 -3.07
C ALA A 144 11.63 -4.56 -4.56
N ALA A 145 10.78 -5.16 -5.40
CA ALA A 145 10.84 -4.96 -6.83
C ALA A 145 10.67 -3.47 -7.18
N ALA A 146 11.24 -3.06 -8.32
CA ALA A 146 11.33 -1.66 -8.69
C ALA A 146 9.95 -1.10 -9.01
N VAL A 147 9.30 -0.46 -8.03
CA VAL A 147 8.17 0.44 -8.30
C VAL A 147 8.71 1.67 -9.00
N SER A 148 8.05 2.10 -10.06
CA SER A 148 8.45 3.31 -10.77
C SER A 148 7.96 4.56 -10.04
N ASP A 149 8.75 5.63 -10.10
CA ASP A 149 8.19 6.96 -9.88
C ASP A 149 7.53 7.45 -11.16
N ASP A 150 6.51 8.27 -10.98
CA ASP A 150 5.94 8.97 -12.11
C ASP A 150 6.99 9.98 -12.60
N ILE A 151 7.59 9.65 -13.74
CA ILE A 151 8.57 10.56 -14.33
C ILE A 151 7.77 11.78 -14.77
N ALA A 152 8.15 12.96 -14.27
CA ALA A 152 7.75 14.25 -14.83
C ALA A 152 8.32 14.36 -16.26
N ALA A 153 7.78 13.56 -17.18
CA ALA A 153 8.09 13.61 -18.58
C ALA A 153 7.38 14.84 -19.15
N GLY A 154 8.03 15.48 -20.13
CA GLY A 154 7.52 16.69 -20.76
C GLY A 154 6.03 16.56 -21.07
N CYS A 155 5.25 17.50 -20.57
CA CYS A 155 3.81 17.45 -20.68
C CYS A 155 3.38 17.37 -22.16
N VAL A 156 2.71 16.29 -22.55
CA VAL A 156 2.43 15.99 -23.97
C VAL A 156 1.32 16.88 -24.53
N SER A 157 0.46 17.40 -23.67
CA SER A 157 -0.73 18.19 -23.98
C SER A 157 -0.84 19.52 -23.23
N CYS A 158 0.21 19.93 -22.50
CA CYS A 158 0.26 21.26 -21.90
C CYS A 158 0.36 22.34 -22.97
N HIS A 159 -0.27 23.48 -22.69
CA HIS A 159 -0.04 24.68 -23.47
C HIS A 159 1.42 25.14 -23.27
N SER A 160 2.07 25.54 -24.36
CA SER A 160 3.50 25.88 -24.40
C SER A 160 3.93 26.81 -23.25
N GLY A 161 4.71 26.29 -22.30
CA GLY A 161 5.24 27.04 -21.16
C GLY A 161 5.41 26.23 -19.86
N GLU A 162 4.70 25.10 -19.72
CA GLU A 162 4.86 24.18 -18.58
C GLU A 162 5.76 23.01 -19.02
N GLU A 163 7.01 22.98 -18.55
CA GLU A 163 8.00 21.95 -18.91
C GLU A 163 7.73 20.60 -18.24
N THR A 164 6.96 20.59 -17.14
CA THR A 164 6.60 19.41 -16.35
C THR A 164 5.16 19.57 -15.88
N CYS A 165 4.27 18.64 -16.19
CA CYS A 165 2.98 18.57 -15.51
C CYS A 165 2.86 17.30 -14.70
N CYS A 166 2.06 17.43 -13.65
CA CYS A 166 1.26 16.35 -13.13
C CYS A 166 2.11 15.25 -12.51
N THR A 167 3.02 15.64 -11.61
CA THR A 167 3.78 14.67 -10.81
C THR A 167 2.85 14.04 -9.78
N GLY A 168 2.48 12.79 -9.99
CA GLY A 168 1.63 11.97 -9.12
C GLY A 168 2.06 12.02 -7.67
N ALA A 169 3.35 11.79 -7.39
CA ALA A 169 3.87 11.85 -6.02
C ALA A 169 3.59 13.22 -5.34
N VAL A 170 3.66 14.32 -6.09
CA VAL A 170 3.39 15.68 -5.59
C VAL A 170 1.89 15.89 -5.38
N GLU A 171 1.06 15.53 -6.37
CA GLU A 171 -0.40 15.69 -6.27
C GLU A 171 -1.00 14.84 -5.14
N TRP A 172 -0.51 13.62 -4.97
CA TRP A 172 -0.87 12.76 -3.84
C TRP A 172 -0.43 13.36 -2.51
N LEU A 173 0.80 13.85 -2.42
CA LEU A 173 1.31 14.45 -1.19
C LEU A 173 0.52 15.72 -0.80
N ASP A 174 0.14 16.54 -1.76
CA ASP A 174 -0.69 17.73 -1.57
C ASP A 174 -2.09 17.39 -1.03
N LEU A 175 -2.71 16.32 -1.55
CA LEU A 175 -4.00 15.82 -1.06
C LEU A 175 -3.97 15.40 0.41
N PHE A 176 -2.79 15.05 0.92
CA PHE A 176 -2.57 14.66 2.31
C PHE A 176 -1.90 15.76 3.14
N GLY A 177 -1.81 16.99 2.60
CA GLY A 177 -1.24 18.13 3.31
C GLY A 177 0.21 17.90 3.73
N ALA A 178 1.02 17.31 2.85
CA ALA A 178 2.40 16.94 3.09
C ALA A 178 2.64 15.89 4.20
N ASN A 179 1.63 15.07 4.52
CA ASN A 179 1.74 13.97 5.48
C ASN A 179 1.37 12.64 4.81
N PRO A 180 2.32 11.92 4.21
CA PRO A 180 2.01 10.69 3.49
C PRO A 180 1.50 9.60 4.46
N VAL A 181 0.64 8.72 3.94
CA VAL A 181 0.26 7.48 4.63
C VAL A 181 1.18 6.36 4.22
N ARG A 182 1.49 5.47 5.17
CA ARG A 182 2.46 4.39 5.01
C ARG A 182 1.79 3.04 5.22
N SER A 183 2.23 2.04 4.46
CA SER A 183 1.85 0.64 4.70
C SER A 183 2.24 0.16 6.12
N PRO A 184 1.38 -0.59 6.82
CA PRO A 184 1.73 -1.21 8.09
C PRO A 184 2.72 -2.38 7.94
N TYR A 185 2.97 -2.83 6.72
CA TYR A 185 3.95 -3.87 6.40
C TYR A 185 5.38 -3.32 6.38
N GLN A 186 6.37 -4.22 6.49
CA GLN A 186 7.78 -3.84 6.36
C GLN A 186 8.20 -3.77 4.90
N ASP A 187 7.67 -4.68 4.09
CA ASP A 187 7.93 -4.79 2.65
C ASP A 187 6.76 -4.22 1.81
N GLY A 188 5.83 -3.51 2.46
CA GLY A 188 4.69 -2.87 1.82
C GLY A 188 4.98 -1.44 1.38
N HIS A 189 4.31 -1.04 0.30
CA HIS A 189 4.42 0.29 -0.30
C HIS A 189 3.16 0.58 -1.11
N TYR A 190 2.56 1.78 -0.95
CA TYR A 190 1.36 2.11 -1.70
C TYR A 190 1.69 2.54 -3.13
N MET A 191 1.05 1.87 -4.08
CA MET A 191 1.25 2.08 -5.50
C MET A 191 -0.09 2.14 -6.24
N TYR A 192 -0.06 2.73 -7.43
CA TYR A 192 -1.26 2.93 -8.23
C TYR A 192 -1.00 2.85 -9.73
N VAL A 193 -2.08 2.58 -10.46
CA VAL A 193 -2.16 2.59 -11.91
C VAL A 193 -3.46 3.29 -12.31
N VAL A 194 -3.42 4.06 -13.38
CA VAL A 194 -4.61 4.69 -13.97
C VAL A 194 -4.80 4.19 -15.39
N ILE A 195 -5.91 3.48 -15.61
CA ILE A 195 -6.34 3.08 -16.95
C ILE A 195 -7.01 4.29 -17.62
N PRO A 196 -6.57 4.68 -18.83
CA PRO A 196 -7.10 5.85 -19.49
C PRO A 196 -8.58 5.69 -19.84
N GLY A 197 -9.31 6.79 -19.71
CA GLY A 197 -10.64 6.93 -20.28
C GLY A 197 -10.60 7.06 -21.80
N SER A 198 -11.76 6.99 -22.44
CA SER A 198 -11.85 7.09 -23.90
C SER A 198 -13.17 7.72 -24.35
N GLY A 199 -13.31 7.96 -25.66
CA GLY A 199 -14.56 8.43 -26.25
C GLY A 199 -14.88 9.91 -26.05
N THR A 200 -16.03 10.32 -26.57
CA THR A 200 -16.45 11.73 -26.61
C THR A 200 -17.95 11.88 -26.41
N GLY A 201 -18.37 12.97 -25.75
CA GLY A 201 -19.78 13.26 -25.54
C GLY A 201 -20.45 12.20 -24.68
N SER A 202 -21.62 11.72 -25.10
CA SER A 202 -22.40 10.70 -24.36
C SER A 202 -21.80 9.29 -24.40
N GLN A 203 -20.75 9.06 -25.20
CA GLN A 203 -20.02 7.78 -25.30
C GLN A 203 -18.65 7.86 -24.59
N ALA A 204 -18.44 8.86 -23.72
CA ALA A 204 -17.21 8.99 -22.97
C ALA A 204 -17.17 7.98 -21.83
N THR A 205 -16.03 7.28 -21.70
CA THR A 205 -15.71 6.42 -20.56
C THR A 205 -14.68 7.14 -19.70
N ALA A 206 -14.95 7.26 -18.41
CA ALA A 206 -14.05 7.88 -17.47
C ALA A 206 -12.80 7.02 -17.22
N PRO A 207 -11.67 7.61 -16.82
CA PRO A 207 -10.50 6.84 -16.38
C PRO A 207 -10.82 6.01 -15.15
N ARG A 208 -9.97 5.01 -14.87
CA ARG A 208 -10.15 4.09 -13.75
C ARG A 208 -8.86 3.97 -12.96
N LEU A 209 -8.98 4.07 -11.64
CA LEU A 209 -7.86 4.01 -10.72
C LEU A 209 -7.79 2.64 -10.06
N PHE A 210 -6.61 2.05 -10.05
CA PHE A 210 -6.25 0.88 -9.27
C PHE A 210 -5.23 1.30 -8.22
N LEU A 211 -5.47 0.96 -6.96
CA LEU A 211 -4.59 1.20 -5.82
C LEU A 211 -4.28 -0.14 -5.16
N ALA A 212 -3.02 -0.38 -4.84
CA ALA A 212 -2.58 -1.61 -4.20
C ALA A 212 -1.46 -1.36 -3.18
N ASP A 213 -1.31 -2.31 -2.26
CA ASP A 213 -0.14 -2.43 -1.40
C ASP A 213 0.84 -3.45 -1.98
N LEU A 214 2.09 -3.05 -2.17
CA LEU A 214 3.17 -3.87 -2.73
C LEU A 214 3.40 -5.18 -1.97
N GLU A 215 3.10 -5.22 -0.66
CA GLU A 215 3.24 -6.44 0.15
C GLU A 215 2.50 -7.63 -0.49
N ASN A 216 1.23 -7.43 -0.82
CA ASN A 216 0.38 -8.43 -1.48
C ASN A 216 -0.68 -7.73 -2.34
N PRO A 217 -0.33 -7.37 -3.58
CA PRO A 217 -1.22 -6.58 -4.45
C PRO A 217 -2.47 -7.35 -4.86
N ALA A 218 -2.41 -8.68 -4.84
CA ALA A 218 -3.55 -9.50 -5.22
C ALA A 218 -4.65 -9.54 -4.16
N GLU A 219 -4.29 -9.48 -2.89
CA GLU A 219 -5.26 -9.46 -1.78
C GLU A 219 -5.62 -8.02 -1.37
N ILE A 220 -4.65 -7.11 -1.39
CA ILE A 220 -4.78 -5.74 -0.89
C ILE A 220 -4.83 -4.76 -2.08
N MET A 221 -5.90 -4.85 -2.87
CA MET A 221 -6.18 -3.93 -3.98
C MET A 221 -7.60 -3.35 -3.85
N GLN A 222 -7.71 -2.06 -4.19
CA GLN A 222 -8.98 -1.38 -4.39
C GLN A 222 -8.98 -0.67 -5.75
N PHE A 223 -10.14 -0.56 -6.36
CA PHE A 223 -10.31 0.21 -7.60
C PHE A 223 -11.46 1.20 -7.49
N PHE A 224 -11.40 2.25 -8.31
CA PHE A 224 -12.47 3.23 -8.43
C PHE A 224 -12.76 3.57 -9.88
N MET A 225 -14.05 3.55 -10.20
CA MET A 225 -14.64 3.99 -11.45
C MET A 225 -15.70 5.06 -11.10
N PRO A 226 -15.55 6.29 -11.60
CA PRO A 226 -16.51 7.37 -11.37
C PRO A 226 -17.81 7.26 -12.17
#